data_AF-A0A482SXZ0-F1
#
_entry.id   AF-A0A482SXZ0-F1
#
_cell.length_a   1.000
_cell.length_b   1.000
_cell.length_c   1.000
_cell.angle_alpha   90.00
_cell.angle_beta   90.00
_cell.angle_gamma   90.00
#
_symmetry.space_group_name_H-M   'P 1'
#
loop_
_entity.id
_entity.type
_entity.pdbx_description
1 polymer ?
#
loop_
_entity_poly.entity_id
_entity_poly.type
_entity_poly.pdbx_seq_one_letter_code
_entity_poly.pdbx_strand_id
1 'polypeptide(L)'
;MGLVVVGDAAVNVSLMADVDAIVEQPGYRGYRVAQLDAGIALGWLYLTTDAHRRLGGRGFTFYDALVTEECSPRPENQLPMTAFAFGNLAE
;
A
#
# COMPACT_ATOMS: atom_id res chain seq x y z
N MET A 1 12.28 15.39 -0.48
CA MET A 1 11.94 15.36 -1.91
C MET A 1 10.84 14.31 -2.08
N GLY A 2 9.58 14.71 -2.16
CA GLY A 2 8.48 13.76 -2.40
C GLY A 2 8.43 13.34 -3.88
N LEU A 3 7.93 12.15 -4.19
CA LEU A 3 7.62 11.81 -5.58
C LEU A 3 6.43 12.70 -6.02
N VAL A 4 6.68 13.63 -6.95
CA VAL A 4 5.66 14.59 -7.46
C VAL A 4 4.37 13.87 -7.89
N VAL A 5 4.51 12.71 -8.53
CA VAL A 5 3.39 11.87 -8.98
C VAL A 5 2.47 11.35 -7.84
N VAL A 6 2.98 11.28 -6.60
CA VAL A 6 2.24 10.86 -5.40
C VAL A 6 1.47 12.04 -4.81
N GLY A 7 2.06 13.24 -4.89
CA GLY A 7 1.41 14.48 -4.45
C GLY A 7 0.25 14.91 -5.34
N ASP A 8 0.31 14.57 -6.63
CA ASP A 8 -0.75 14.85 -7.61
C ASP A 8 -1.79 13.70 -7.74
N ALA A 9 -1.64 12.63 -6.94
CA ALA A 9 -2.57 11.51 -6.95
C ALA A 9 -3.93 11.93 -6.38
N ALA A 10 -5.02 11.37 -6.92
CA ALA A 10 -6.35 11.60 -6.35
C ALA A 10 -6.51 10.88 -5.01
N VAL A 11 -5.92 9.68 -4.89
CA VAL A 11 -5.95 8.86 -3.68
C VAL A 11 -4.60 8.15 -3.52
N ASN A 12 -4.08 8.11 -2.30
CA ASN A 12 -2.98 7.23 -1.91
C ASN A 12 -3.54 6.07 -1.09
N VAL A 13 -3.37 4.84 -1.59
CA VAL A 13 -3.84 3.61 -0.94
C VAL A 13 -2.69 2.95 -0.23
N SER A 14 -2.75 2.87 1.09
CA SER A 14 -1.78 2.15 1.93
C SER A 14 -2.39 0.84 2.40
N LEU A 15 -1.75 -0.28 2.07
CA LEU A 15 -2.17 -1.60 2.55
C LEU A 15 -1.46 -1.90 3.87
N MET A 16 -2.25 -2.02 4.93
CA MET A 16 -1.77 -2.19 6.30
C MET A 16 -2.01 -3.63 6.77
N ALA A 17 -1.11 -4.17 7.58
CA ALA A 17 -1.23 -5.50 8.14
C ALA A 17 -0.89 -5.51 9.63
N ASP A 18 -1.65 -6.26 10.43
CA ASP A 18 -1.27 -6.60 11.80
C ASP A 18 -0.23 -7.73 11.75
N VAL A 19 1.04 -7.34 11.69
CA VAL A 19 2.14 -8.28 11.51
C VAL A 19 2.28 -9.21 12.71
N ASP A 20 2.03 -8.69 13.92
CA ASP A 20 2.15 -9.47 15.15
C ASP A 20 1.12 -10.60 15.13
N ALA A 21 -0.15 -10.30 14.82
CA ALA A 21 -1.19 -11.31 14.66
C ALA A 21 -0.87 -12.32 13.54
N ILE A 22 -0.29 -11.86 12.43
CA ILE A 22 0.07 -12.74 11.30
C ILE A 22 1.27 -13.63 11.64
N VAL A 23 2.20 -13.20 12.49
CA VAL A 23 3.40 -13.95 12.88
C VAL A 23 3.12 -15.04 13.90
N GLU A 24 2.01 -14.96 14.66
CA GLU A 24 1.65 -15.96 15.69
C GLU A 24 1.60 -17.41 15.17
N GLN A 25 1.16 -17.64 13.93
CA GLN A 25 1.05 -19.00 13.36
C GLN A 25 2.27 -19.47 12.55
N PRO A 26 2.82 -18.68 11.60
CA PRO A 26 3.94 -19.06 10.75
C PRO A 26 5.33 -18.67 11.30
N GLY A 27 5.41 -18.03 12.47
CA GLY A 27 6.66 -17.53 13.05
C GLY A 27 7.32 -16.47 12.15
N TYR A 28 8.66 -16.51 12.02
CA TYR A 28 9.43 -15.55 11.21
C TYR A 28 9.02 -15.45 9.72
N ARG A 29 8.17 -16.37 9.22
CA ARG A 29 7.62 -16.29 7.87
C ARG A 29 6.38 -15.40 7.78
N GLY A 30 5.77 -15.01 8.90
CA GLY A 30 4.55 -14.20 8.93
C GLY A 30 4.70 -12.86 8.22
N TYR A 31 5.85 -12.19 8.41
CA TYR A 31 6.13 -10.97 7.67
C TYR A 31 6.14 -11.18 6.14
N ARG A 32 6.67 -12.32 5.66
CA ARG A 32 6.64 -12.66 4.23
C ARG A 32 5.23 -12.95 3.73
N VAL A 33 4.39 -13.54 4.58
CA VAL A 33 2.98 -13.78 4.26
C VAL A 33 2.23 -12.45 4.17
N ALA A 34 2.41 -11.55 5.13
CA ALA A 34 1.81 -10.21 5.11
C ALA A 34 2.23 -9.42 3.85
N GLN A 35 3.52 -9.46 3.52
CA GLN A 35 4.04 -8.82 2.30
C GLN A 35 3.49 -9.46 1.02
N LEU A 36 3.34 -10.78 0.98
CA LEU A 36 2.78 -11.49 -0.17
C LEU A 36 1.31 -11.13 -0.38
N ASP A 37 0.51 -11.12 0.69
CA ASP A 37 -0.91 -10.78 0.64
C ASP A 37 -1.12 -9.33 0.15
N ALA A 38 -0.37 -8.39 0.73
CA ALA A 38 -0.36 -7.00 0.29
C ALA A 38 0.12 -6.87 -1.17
N GLY A 39 1.10 -7.67 -1.60
CA GLY A 39 1.57 -7.73 -2.99
C GLY A 39 0.51 -8.24 -3.98
N ILE A 40 -0.29 -9.23 -3.58
CA ILE A 40 -1.41 -9.73 -4.39
C ILE A 40 -2.45 -8.62 -4.56
N ALA A 41 -2.87 -7.97 -3.46
CA ALA A 41 -3.80 -6.85 -3.50
C ALA A 41 -3.27 -5.68 -4.34
N LEU A 42 -1.97 -5.36 -4.26
CA LEU A 42 -1.33 -4.36 -5.12
C LEU A 42 -1.41 -4.75 -6.60
N GLY A 43 -1.18 -6.02 -6.93
CA GLY A 43 -1.34 -6.54 -8.30
C GLY A 43 -2.75 -6.33 -8.84
N TRP A 44 -3.77 -6.57 -8.00
CA TRP A 44 -5.16 -6.27 -8.36
C TRP A 44 -5.40 -4.79 -8.63
N LEU A 45 -4.82 -3.88 -7.83
CA LEU A 45 -4.92 -2.43 -8.08
C LEU A 45 -4.32 -2.08 -9.44
N TYR A 46 -3.13 -2.62 -9.76
CA TYR A 46 -2.50 -2.43 -11.06
C TYR A 46 -3.39 -2.91 -12.23
N LEU A 47 -3.88 -4.15 -12.17
CA LEU A 47 -4.75 -4.71 -13.19
C LEU A 47 -6.06 -3.93 -13.35
N THR A 48 -6.60 -3.44 -12.23
CA THR A 48 -7.85 -2.65 -12.25
C THR A 48 -7.62 -1.28 -12.89
N THR A 49 -6.51 -0.60 -12.57
CA THR A 49 -6.17 0.67 -13.23
C THR A 49 -5.95 0.48 -14.73
N ASP A 50 -5.22 -0.57 -15.13
CA ASP A 50 -4.99 -0.89 -16.53
C ASP A 50 -6.31 -1.16 -17.29
N ALA A 51 -7.19 -1.98 -16.70
CA ALA A 51 -8.49 -2.31 -17.30
C ALA A 51 -9.42 -1.09 -17.46
N HIS A 52 -9.33 -0.09 -16.57
CA HIS A 52 -10.20 1.08 -16.59
C HIS A 52 -9.85 2.07 -17.73
N ARG A 53 -8.68 1.95 -18.38
CA ARG A 53 -8.17 2.75 -19.51
C ARG A 53 -7.98 4.26 -19.31
N ARG A 54 -8.71 4.87 -18.37
CA ARG A 54 -8.68 6.31 -18.04
C ARG A 54 -8.08 6.60 -16.67
N LEU A 55 -7.94 5.56 -15.85
CA LEU A 55 -7.32 5.65 -14.53
C LEU A 55 -5.91 5.11 -14.62
N GLY A 56 -5.02 5.71 -13.86
CA GLY A 56 -3.64 5.31 -13.74
C GLY A 56 -3.28 5.10 -12.29
N GLY A 57 -2.20 4.36 -12.07
CA GLY A 57 -1.62 4.29 -10.75
C GLY A 57 -0.29 3.58 -10.73
N ARG A 58 0.42 3.77 -9.63
CA ARG A 58 1.77 3.21 -9.43
C ARG A 58 2.05 2.94 -7.97
N GLY A 59 2.72 1.84 -7.72
CA GLY A 59 3.37 1.56 -6.45
C GLY A 59 4.58 2.47 -6.24
N PHE A 60 4.86 2.75 -4.97
CA PHE A 60 6.02 3.54 -4.57
C PHE A 60 6.52 3.12 -3.19
N THR A 61 7.78 3.46 -2.89
CA THR A 61 8.37 3.31 -1.56
C THR A 61 8.03 4.51 -0.70
N PHE A 62 7.79 4.28 0.59
CA PHE A 62 7.33 5.29 1.54
C PHE A 62 8.14 5.24 2.84
N TYR A 63 7.89 6.19 3.73
CA TYR A 63 8.40 6.18 5.09
C TYR A 63 7.33 5.63 6.03
N ASP A 64 7.59 4.50 6.67
CA ASP A 64 6.62 3.77 7.49
C ASP A 64 5.99 4.62 8.59
N ALA A 65 6.78 5.49 9.24
CA ALA A 65 6.31 6.36 10.31
C ALA A 65 5.31 7.42 9.80
N LEU A 66 5.57 8.00 8.63
CA LEU A 66 4.67 9.01 8.04
C LEU A 66 3.37 8.36 7.58
N VAL A 67 3.42 7.22 6.89
CA VAL A 67 2.21 6.50 6.47
C VAL A 67 1.39 6.04 7.68
N THR A 68 2.07 5.61 8.74
CA THR A 68 1.45 5.26 10.01
C THR A 68 0.67 6.41 10.63
N GLU A 69 1.27 7.60 10.66
CA GLU A 69 0.66 8.81 11.19
C GLU A 69 -0.57 9.22 10.36
N GLU A 70 -0.43 9.28 9.04
CA GLU A 70 -1.52 9.65 8.10
C GLU A 70 -2.72 8.69 8.15
N CYS A 71 -2.49 7.42 8.46
CA CYS A 71 -3.55 6.41 8.58
C CYS A 71 -4.21 6.39 9.97
N SER A 72 -3.90 7.34 10.86
CA SER A 72 -4.51 7.41 12.18
C SER A 72 -5.90 8.08 12.17
N PRO A 73 -6.85 7.67 13.02
CA PRO A 73 -6.72 6.63 14.05
C PRO A 73 -6.82 5.22 13.47
N ARG A 74 -5.86 4.37 13.83
CA ARG A 74 -5.79 2.95 13.45
C ARG A 74 -5.41 2.11 14.67
N PRO A 75 -5.65 0.78 14.64
CA PRO A 75 -5.08 -0.11 15.65
C PRO A 75 -3.55 0.03 15.69
N GLU A 76 -2.99 0.06 16.91
CA GLU A 76 -1.55 0.31 17.15
C GLU A 76 -0.65 -0.69 16.40
N ASN A 77 -1.10 -1.94 16.26
CA ASN A 77 -0.31 -3.06 15.75
C ASN A 77 -0.25 -3.16 14.21
N GLN A 78 -0.87 -2.23 13.48
CA GLN A 78 -0.80 -2.26 12.03
C GLN A 78 0.52 -1.66 11.51
N LEU A 79 1.10 -2.29 10.50
CA LEU A 79 2.29 -1.81 9.79
C LEU A 79 1.98 -1.69 8.29
N PRO A 80 2.47 -0.64 7.62
CA PRO A 80 2.29 -0.47 6.18
C PRO A 80 3.14 -1.49 5.42
N MET A 81 2.51 -2.28 4.54
CA MET A 81 3.19 -3.28 3.71
C MET A 81 3.54 -2.71 2.33
N THR A 82 2.59 -2.01 1.71
CA THR A 82 2.78 -1.37 0.40
C THR A 82 1.88 -0.14 0.23
N ALA A 83 2.24 0.74 -0.70
CA ALA A 83 1.47 1.93 -1.04
C ALA A 83 1.29 2.07 -2.56
N PHE A 84 0.15 2.61 -2.96
CA PHE A 84 -0.24 2.79 -4.35
C PHE A 84 -0.88 4.15 -4.56
N ALA A 85 -0.33 4.95 -5.49
CA ALA A 85 -0.91 6.21 -5.91
C ALA A 85 -1.92 5.92 -7.01
N PHE A 86 -3.16 6.37 -6.85
CA PHE A 86 -4.28 6.15 -7.76
C PHE A 86 -4.86 7.49 -8.22
N GLY A 87 -5.12 7.62 -9.51
CA GLY A 87 -5.67 8.84 -10.09
C GLY A 87 -6.02 8.69 -11.55
N ASN A 88 -6.15 9.81 -12.25
CA ASN A 88 -6.25 9.81 -13.70
C ASN A 88 -4.90 9.42 -14.30
N LEU A 89 -4.89 8.89 -15.54
CA LEU A 89 -3.64 8.87 -16.30
C LEU A 89 -3.09 10.29 -16.38
N ALA A 90 -1.83 10.47 -16.01
CA ALA A 90 -1.11 11.68 -16.38
C ALA A 90 -1.08 11.73 -17.92
N GLU A 91 -1.48 12.87 -18.50
CA GLU A 91 -1.17 13.17 -19.90
C GLU A 91 0.34 13.26 -20.11
#